data_AF-A0A3M1X1T2-F1
#
_entry.id   AF-A0A3M1X1T2-F1
#
_cell.length_a   1.000
_cell.length_b   1.000
_cell.length_c   1.000
_cell.angle_alpha   90.00
_cell.angle_beta   90.00
_cell.angle_gamma   90.00
#
_symmetry.space_group_name_H-M   'P 1'
#
loop_
_entity.id
_entity.type
_entity.pdbx_description
1 polymer ?
#
loop_
_entity_poly.entity_id
_entity_poly.type
_entity_poly.pdbx_seq_one_letter_code
_entity_poly.pdbx_strand_id
1 'polypeptide(L)'
;DECEFRSQAETTSVIRCKHVDVDTKEIRAHVEAGRRVHRMAMNWQDRLSFVLHDDLSVRRLRFADELTEQSGDIEDAAARFDADFAIMSVELGEFIPALMSAINGTREL
;
A
#
# COMPACT_ATOMS: atom_id res chain seq x y z
N ASP A 1 -5.18 -0.72 -8.83
CA ASP A 1 -6.45 -1.46 -8.82
C ASP A 1 -7.57 -0.87 -7.96
N GLU A 2 -7.31 -0.26 -6.79
CA GLU A 2 -8.37 0.35 -5.96
C GLU A 2 -7.96 1.74 -5.48
N CYS A 3 -8.88 2.70 -5.47
CA CYS A 3 -8.75 3.98 -4.78
C CYS A 3 -10.11 4.50 -4.28
N GLU A 4 -10.08 5.27 -3.20
CA GLU A 4 -11.25 5.99 -2.68
C GLU A 4 -10.96 7.49 -2.64
N PHE A 5 -11.90 8.30 -3.13
CA PHE A 5 -11.86 9.75 -3.06
C PHE A 5 -12.91 10.29 -2.10
N ARG A 6 -12.58 11.41 -1.46
CA ARG A 6 -13.51 12.21 -0.63
C ARG A 6 -13.50 13.68 -1.05
N SER A 7 -14.63 14.36 -0.85
CA SER A 7 -14.71 15.82 -0.96
C SER A 7 -14.15 16.48 0.29
N GLN A 8 -13.52 17.65 0.15
CA GLN A 8 -13.07 18.46 1.30
C GLN A 8 -14.25 19.14 2.03
N ALA A 9 -15.33 19.44 1.31
CA ALA A 9 -16.47 20.20 1.85
C ALA A 9 -17.59 19.32 2.41
N GLU A 10 -17.69 18.08 1.94
CA GLU A 10 -18.78 17.16 2.30
C GLU A 10 -18.22 15.77 2.61
N THR A 11 -18.22 15.40 3.89
CA THR A 11 -17.76 14.09 4.38
C THR A 11 -18.59 12.91 3.85
N THR A 12 -19.78 13.17 3.28
CA THR A 12 -20.68 12.15 2.72
C THR A 12 -20.39 11.79 1.27
N SER A 13 -19.68 12.65 0.51
CA SER A 13 -19.38 12.39 -0.89
C SER A 13 -18.15 11.49 -1.03
N VAL A 14 -18.40 10.20 -1.28
CA VAL A 14 -17.37 9.15 -1.44
C VAL A 14 -17.45 8.55 -2.84
N ILE A 15 -16.32 8.51 -3.55
CA ILE A 15 -16.16 7.76 -4.81
C ILE A 15 -15.22 6.60 -4.56
N ARG A 16 -15.63 5.39 -4.93
CA ARG A 16 -14.80 4.18 -4.83
C ARG A 16 -14.60 3.59 -6.21
N CYS A 17 -13.35 3.45 -6.60
CA CYS A 17 -12.94 2.83 -7.84
C CYS A 17 -12.26 1.49 -7.50
N LYS A 18 -12.69 0.40 -8.14
CA LYS A 18 -12.16 -0.95 -7.92
C LYS A 18 -11.93 -1.65 -9.25
N HIS A 19 -10.87 -2.43 -9.32
CA HIS A 19 -10.41 -3.11 -10.55
C HIS A 19 -10.17 -2.12 -11.70
N VAL A 20 -9.60 -0.96 -11.37
CA VAL A 20 -9.23 0.07 -12.34
C VAL A 20 -7.76 0.43 -12.21
N ASP A 21 -7.17 0.79 -13.34
CA ASP A 21 -5.88 1.44 -13.38
C ASP A 21 -6.01 2.88 -12.85
N VAL A 22 -5.27 3.16 -11.79
CA VAL A 22 -5.30 4.43 -11.05
C VAL A 22 -4.53 5.54 -11.76
N ASP A 23 -3.73 5.22 -12.79
CA ASP A 23 -3.01 6.22 -13.60
C ASP A 23 -3.83 6.75 -14.79
N THR A 24 -5.08 6.32 -14.92
CA THR A 24 -5.95 6.71 -16.04
C THR A 24 -6.43 8.16 -15.93
N LYS A 25 -6.77 8.75 -17.08
CA LYS A 25 -7.33 10.11 -17.16
C LYS A 25 -8.64 10.26 -16.39
N GLU A 26 -9.46 9.20 -16.34
CA GLU A 26 -10.72 9.19 -15.59
C GLU A 26 -10.49 9.40 -14.08
N ILE A 27 -9.50 8.71 -13.53
CA ILE A 27 -9.13 8.82 -12.12
C ILE A 27 -8.52 10.19 -11.82
N ARG A 28 -7.66 10.70 -12.72
CA ARG A 28 -7.08 12.05 -12.62
C ARG A 28 -8.16 13.15 -12.63
N ALA A 29 -9.22 12.99 -13.43
CA ALA A 29 -10.32 13.96 -13.49
C ALA A 29 -11.04 14.16 -12.13
N HIS A 30 -11.11 13.13 -11.28
CA HIS A 30 -11.64 13.29 -9.92
C HIS A 30 -10.78 14.21 -9.04
N VAL A 31 -9.46 14.13 -9.19
CA VAL A 31 -8.52 15.01 -8.47
C VAL A 31 -8.63 16.44 -8.98
N GLU A 32 -8.72 16.63 -10.30
CA GLU A 32 -8.92 17.93 -10.96
C GLU A 32 -10.26 18.58 -10.54
N ALA A 33 -11.29 17.78 -10.31
CA ALA A 33 -12.58 18.22 -9.77
C ALA A 33 -12.54 18.54 -8.25
N GLY A 34 -11.36 18.62 -7.63
CA GLY A 34 -11.18 19.04 -6.25
C GLY A 34 -11.32 17.93 -5.20
N ARG A 35 -11.49 16.66 -5.61
CA ARG A 35 -11.51 15.54 -4.67
C ARG A 35 -10.09 15.22 -4.21
N ARG A 36 -9.99 14.51 -3.08
CA ARG A 36 -8.73 14.05 -2.51
C ARG A 36 -8.76 12.54 -2.33
N VAL A 37 -7.64 11.90 -2.64
CA VAL A 37 -7.45 10.47 -2.40
C VAL A 37 -7.44 10.25 -0.89
N HIS A 38 -8.38 9.45 -0.40
CA HIS A 38 -8.45 9.04 1.00
C HIS A 38 -7.69 7.72 1.24
N ARG A 39 -7.73 6.81 0.25
CA ARG A 39 -6.91 5.59 0.26
C ARG A 39 -6.64 5.09 -1.15
N MET A 40 -5.54 4.38 -1.33
CA MET A 40 -5.14 3.83 -2.62
C MET A 40 -4.37 2.53 -2.43
N ALA A 41 -4.69 1.53 -3.26
CA ALA A 41 -3.90 0.32 -3.38
C ALA A 41 -2.58 0.62 -4.10
N MET A 42 -1.48 0.12 -3.55
CA MET A 42 -0.13 0.34 -4.02
C MET A 42 0.61 -0.99 -4.07
N ASN A 43 1.58 -1.06 -4.97
CA ASN A 43 2.59 -2.10 -5.04
C ASN A 43 3.95 -1.43 -4.83
N TRP A 44 4.80 -2.05 -4.00
CA TRP A 44 6.17 -1.62 -3.81
C TRP A 44 7.12 -2.68 -4.36
N GLN A 45 7.79 -2.34 -5.47
CA GLN A 45 8.83 -3.13 -6.12
C GLN A 45 8.45 -4.59 -6.44
N ASP A 46 7.16 -4.87 -6.61
CA ASP A 46 6.62 -6.23 -6.74
C ASP A 46 6.92 -7.17 -5.56
N ARG A 47 7.40 -6.61 -4.43
CA ARG A 47 7.70 -7.35 -3.19
C ARG A 47 6.55 -7.35 -2.21
N LEU A 48 5.77 -6.28 -2.18
CA LEU A 48 4.57 -6.21 -1.35
C LEU A 48 3.48 -5.35 -2.00
N SER A 49 2.25 -5.68 -1.66
CA SER A 49 1.07 -4.91 -1.99
C SER A 49 0.33 -4.48 -0.71
N PHE A 50 -0.26 -3.30 -0.74
CA PHE A 50 -0.93 -2.72 0.42
C PHE A 50 -1.94 -1.65 -0.01
N VAL A 51 -2.74 -1.18 0.93
CA VAL A 51 -3.60 -0.01 0.79
C VAL A 51 -3.09 1.06 1.75
N LEU A 52 -2.60 2.16 1.20
CA LEU A 52 -2.21 3.34 1.99
C LEU A 52 -3.43 4.22 2.19
N HIS A 53 -3.64 4.66 3.43
CA HIS A 53 -4.63 5.67 3.79
C HIS A 53 -3.98 7.05 3.99
N ASP A 54 -4.79 8.11 3.93
CA ASP A 54 -4.36 9.49 4.17
C ASP A 54 -3.87 9.76 5.61
N ASP A 55 -4.28 8.92 6.57
CA ASP A 55 -3.76 8.88 7.95
C ASP A 55 -2.42 8.12 8.08
N LEU A 56 -1.81 7.75 6.95
CA LEU A 56 -0.61 6.93 6.83
C LEU A 56 -0.76 5.49 7.35
N SER A 57 -1.99 5.02 7.63
CA SER A 57 -2.21 3.61 7.94
C SER A 57 -1.98 2.75 6.71
N VAL A 58 -1.15 1.72 6.87
CA VAL A 58 -0.88 0.67 5.88
C VAL A 58 -1.82 -0.50 6.18
N ARG A 59 -2.73 -0.82 5.26
CA ARG A 59 -3.73 -1.88 5.43
C ARG A 59 -3.64 -2.91 4.32
N ARG A 60 -4.16 -4.12 4.59
CA ARG A 60 -4.14 -5.24 3.63
C ARG A 60 -2.74 -5.51 3.07
N LEU A 61 -1.72 -5.40 3.92
CA LEU A 61 -0.35 -5.73 3.56
C LEU A 61 -0.26 -7.20 3.15
N ARG A 62 0.32 -7.46 1.98
CA ARG A 62 0.61 -8.80 1.47
C ARG A 62 2.00 -8.79 0.87
N PHE A 63 2.82 -9.77 1.23
CA PHE A 63 4.11 -10.02 0.62
C PHE A 63 3.91 -10.80 -0.68
N ALA A 64 4.87 -10.69 -1.59
CA ALA A 64 4.93 -11.49 -2.80
C ALA A 64 5.04 -12.98 -2.45
N ASP A 65 4.46 -13.82 -3.29
CA ASP A 65 4.41 -15.27 -3.04
C ASP A 65 5.84 -15.82 -2.90
N GLU A 66 6.78 -15.32 -3.72
CA GLU A 66 8.21 -15.69 -3.69
C GLU A 66 8.90 -15.39 -2.36
N LEU A 67 8.41 -14.42 -1.57
CA LEU A 67 8.92 -14.14 -0.23
C LEU A 67 8.32 -15.12 0.79
N THR A 68 7.03 -15.42 0.66
CA THR A 68 6.33 -16.32 1.60
C THR A 68 6.69 -17.79 1.40
N GLU A 69 7.13 -18.18 0.21
CA GLU A 69 7.54 -19.55 -0.10
C GLU A 69 8.93 -19.91 0.44
N GLN A 70 9.75 -18.93 0.86
CA GLN A 70 11.13 -19.15 1.33
C GLN A 70 11.23 -20.02 2.59
N SER A 71 10.19 -20.03 3.43
CA SER A 71 10.10 -20.85 4.63
C SER A 71 9.30 -22.15 4.42
N GLY A 72 8.81 -22.40 3.20
CA GLY A 72 7.77 -23.39 2.90
C GLY A 72 8.14 -24.84 3.22
N ASP A 73 9.42 -25.17 3.19
CA ASP A 73 9.93 -26.52 3.45
C ASP A 73 10.23 -26.79 4.94
N ILE A 74 10.03 -25.82 5.83
CA ILE A 74 10.29 -25.97 7.26
C ILE A 74 9.08 -26.65 7.94
N GLU A 75 9.25 -27.89 8.37
CA GLU A 75 8.20 -28.66 9.04
C GLU A 75 7.92 -28.19 10.48
N ASP A 76 8.95 -27.79 11.22
CA ASP A 76 8.81 -27.33 12.60
C ASP A 76 8.14 -25.95 12.65
N ALA A 77 7.00 -25.87 13.32
CA ALA A 77 6.18 -24.66 13.33
C ALA A 77 6.88 -23.46 13.98
N ALA A 78 7.71 -23.68 15.00
CA ALA A 78 8.44 -22.60 15.67
C ALA A 78 9.56 -22.07 14.76
N ALA A 79 10.35 -22.96 14.17
CA ALA A 79 11.39 -22.60 13.22
C ALA A 79 10.81 -21.90 11.97
N ARG A 80 9.64 -22.34 11.48
CA ARG A 80 8.96 -21.71 10.35
C ARG A 80 8.52 -20.28 10.70
N PHE A 81 7.92 -20.09 11.87
CA PHE A 81 7.55 -18.75 12.34
C PHE A 81 8.76 -17.82 12.46
N ASP A 82 9.87 -18.31 13.03
CA ASP A 82 11.11 -17.53 13.15
C ASP A 82 11.65 -17.11 11.78
N ALA A 83 11.63 -18.03 10.81
CA ALA A 83 12.02 -17.73 9.43
C ALA A 83 11.10 -16.69 8.77
N ASP A 84 9.78 -16.89 8.85
CA ASP A 84 8.78 -15.96 8.32
C ASP A 84 8.94 -14.56 8.94
N PHE A 85 9.13 -14.49 10.25
CA PHE A 85 9.31 -13.24 10.98
C PHE A 85 10.61 -12.53 10.59
N ALA A 86 11.70 -13.28 10.39
CA ALA A 86 12.97 -12.72 9.94
C ALA A 86 12.85 -12.13 8.52
N ILE A 87 12.23 -12.86 7.59
CA ILE A 87 11.98 -12.40 6.21
C ILE A 87 11.13 -11.12 6.25
N MET A 88 9.99 -11.17 6.95
CA MET A 88 9.11 -10.01 7.12
C MET A 88 9.85 -8.78 7.67
N SER A 89 10.71 -8.98 8.68
CA SER A 89 11.45 -7.89 9.32
C SER A 89 12.45 -7.23 8.37
N VAL A 90 13.10 -8.01 7.50
CA VAL A 90 14.00 -7.49 6.47
C VAL A 90 13.21 -6.65 5.46
N GLU A 91 12.11 -7.18 4.93
CA GLU A 91 11.26 -6.47 3.97
C GLU A 91 10.74 -5.14 4.54
N LEU A 92 10.20 -5.16 5.77
CA LEU A 92 9.70 -3.96 6.43
C LEU A 92 10.80 -2.96 6.74
N GLY A 93 12.02 -3.44 7.04
CA GLY A 93 13.21 -2.62 7.27
C GLY A 93 13.59 -1.79 6.04
N GLU A 94 13.30 -2.26 4.83
CA GLU A 94 13.51 -1.52 3.58
C GLU A 94 12.28 -0.68 3.18
N PHE A 95 11.09 -1.26 3.33
CA PHE A 95 9.83 -0.63 2.91
C PHE A 95 9.49 0.63 3.72
N ILE A 96 9.59 0.59 5.06
CA ILE A 96 9.15 1.70 5.91
C ILE A 96 9.99 2.96 5.65
N PRO A 97 11.34 2.91 5.61
CA PRO A 97 12.14 4.08 5.24
C PRO A 97 11.83 4.61 3.84
N ALA A 98 11.62 3.71 2.86
CA ALA A 98 11.28 4.11 1.50
C ALA A 98 9.92 4.84 1.44
N LEU A 99 8.90 4.33 2.13
CA LEU A 99 7.59 4.96 2.24
C LEU A 99 7.69 6.33 2.91
N MET A 100 8.40 6.42 4.03
CA MET A 100 8.61 7.67 4.75
C MET A 100 9.35 8.71 3.91
N SER A 101 10.38 8.28 3.18
CA SER A 101 11.12 9.13 2.25
C SER A 101 10.21 9.67 1.14
N ALA A 102 9.38 8.83 0.54
CA ALA A 102 8.42 9.26 -0.49
C ALA A 102 7.40 10.29 0.04
N ILE A 103 6.94 10.11 1.29
CA ILE A 103 6.01 11.05 1.93
C ILE A 103 6.72 12.36 2.32
N ASN A 104 7.97 12.31 2.77
CA ASN A 104 8.71 13.49 3.23
C ASN A 104 9.32 14.29 2.07
N GLY A 105 9.73 13.64 0.99
CA GLY A 105 10.19 14.29 -0.23
C GLY A 105 9.14 15.17 -0.91
N THR A 106 7.85 15.00 -0.58
CA THR A 106 6.77 15.87 -1.06
C THR A 106 6.53 17.10 -0.18
N ARG A 107 7.20 17.23 0.99
CA ARG A 107 7.12 18.44 1.85
C ARG A 107 8.14 19.53 1.51
N GLU A 108 9.17 19.22 0.71
CA GLU A 108 10.24 20.17 0.35
C GLU A 108 10.05 20.84 -1.02
N LEU A 109 8.88 20.66 -1.65
CA LEU A 109 8.43 21.33 -2.89
C LEU A 109 7.22 22.23 -2.61
#